data_AF-A0A923KYJ3-F1
#
_entry.id   AF-A0A923KYJ3-F1
#
_cell.length_a   1.000
_cell.length_b   1.000
_cell.length_c   1.000
_cell.angle_alpha   90.00
_cell.angle_beta   90.00
_cell.angle_gamma   90.00
#
_symmetry.space_group_name_H-M   'P 1'
#
loop_
_entity.id
_entity.type
_entity.pdbx_description
1 polymer ?
#
loop_
_entity_poly.entity_id
_entity_poly.type
_entity_poly.pdbx_seq_one_letter_code
_entity_poly.pdbx_strand_id
1 'polypeptide(L)'
;MRRAELLAKAMEDVRACRQRAITLAERDKQRAYDKVPRLLVLDNLTIETGLALARLSAARAPENLLAEKRAALEAIETERAALLAENGFAADFLQPHFHCRFCQDTGSTANGLCGCVEERIRALRRQELLGVAPLSECRFDNFDLLRYPDIITPPRRTSPREVMRSNLDYCRQYADNFGADCPSVFMTGNTGLGKTHLALSIAGVVLARGFNVLYVSSQSAFGVIEKDRFDDGGETLQAMLEAELLILDDLGTEYLTPYISSCIYRLVDTRLTAHRPTIYTSNIQTQQTLNARYTEKVGSRLFGDCEILYFRGEDLRLTERRIGE
;
A
#
# COMPACT_ATOMS: atom_id res chain seq x y z
N MET A 1 -3.19 1.62 -10.46
CA MET A 1 -2.83 3.05 -10.55
C MET A 1 -1.30 3.25 -10.53
N ARG A 2 -0.82 4.31 -11.18
CA ARG A 2 0.59 4.77 -11.08
C ARG A 2 0.87 5.36 -9.71
N ARG A 3 2.16 5.46 -9.34
CA ARG A 3 2.57 6.14 -8.09
C ARG A 3 2.07 7.58 -8.03
N ALA A 4 2.10 8.30 -9.14
CA ALA A 4 1.61 9.68 -9.25
C ALA A 4 0.08 9.79 -9.03
N GLU A 5 -0.70 8.88 -9.63
CA GLU A 5 -2.16 8.82 -9.45
C GLU A 5 -2.53 8.47 -8.01
N LEU A 6 -1.82 7.52 -7.39
CA LEU A 6 -2.02 7.17 -5.99
C LEU A 6 -1.69 8.32 -5.06
N LEU A 7 -0.61 9.04 -5.34
CA LEU A 7 -0.23 10.23 -4.60
C LEU A 7 -1.32 11.31 -4.72
N ALA A 8 -1.81 11.56 -5.93
CA ALA A 8 -2.87 12.54 -6.17
C ALA A 8 -4.14 12.19 -5.38
N LYS A 9 -4.59 10.93 -5.46
CA LYS A 9 -5.77 10.45 -4.72
C LYS A 9 -5.58 10.49 -3.20
N ALA A 10 -4.41 10.08 -2.71
CA ALA A 10 -4.08 10.16 -1.29
C ALA A 10 -4.03 11.62 -0.80
N MET A 11 -3.51 12.55 -1.61
CA MET A 11 -3.54 13.98 -1.29
C MET A 11 -4.97 14.56 -1.29
N GLU A 12 -5.81 14.12 -2.22
CA GLU A 12 -7.23 14.48 -2.24
C GLU A 12 -7.94 14.04 -0.95
N ASP A 13 -7.73 12.79 -0.51
CA ASP A 13 -8.28 12.27 0.75
C ASP A 13 -7.80 13.07 1.97
N VAL A 14 -6.54 13.46 2.00
CA VAL A 14 -5.97 14.31 3.07
C VAL A 14 -6.60 15.70 3.06
N ARG A 15 -6.71 16.34 1.90
CA ARG A 15 -7.40 17.64 1.77
C ARG A 15 -8.86 17.55 2.20
N ALA A 16 -9.53 16.46 1.85
CA ALA A 16 -10.90 16.21 2.28
C ALA A 16 -11.01 16.05 3.81
N CYS A 17 -10.03 15.41 4.47
CA CYS A 17 -9.98 15.35 5.94
C CYS A 17 -9.84 16.74 6.55
N ARG A 18 -8.93 17.56 6.00
CA ARG A 18 -8.73 18.95 6.45
C ARG A 18 -10.00 19.78 6.30
N GLN A 19 -10.64 19.70 5.15
CA GLN A 19 -11.87 20.46 4.89
C GLN A 19 -12.99 20.04 5.84
N ARG A 20 -13.16 18.73 6.09
CA ARG A 20 -14.13 18.23 7.07
C ARG A 20 -13.85 18.76 8.48
N ALA A 21 -12.59 18.78 8.92
CA ALA A 21 -12.21 19.31 10.22
C ALA A 21 -12.53 20.81 10.36
N ILE A 22 -12.26 21.60 9.31
CA ILE A 22 -12.57 23.04 9.27
C ILE A 22 -14.09 23.26 9.34
N THR A 23 -14.85 22.58 8.48
CA THR A 23 -16.32 22.71 8.44
C THR A 23 -16.97 22.25 9.74
N LEU A 24 -16.44 21.21 10.40
CA LEU A 24 -16.92 20.79 11.72
C LEU A 24 -16.66 21.86 12.77
N ALA A 25 -15.45 22.42 12.82
CA ALA A 25 -15.12 23.48 13.75
C ALA A 25 -15.95 24.76 13.53
N GLU A 26 -16.23 25.13 12.28
CA GLU A 26 -17.13 26.25 11.98
C GLU A 26 -18.55 26.00 12.51
N ARG A 27 -19.06 24.78 12.39
CA ARG A 27 -20.38 24.40 12.96
C ARG A 27 -20.36 24.44 14.49
N ASP A 28 -19.31 23.91 15.10
CA ASP A 28 -19.16 23.90 16.56
C ASP A 28 -19.00 25.32 17.12
N LYS A 29 -18.26 26.19 16.42
CA LYS A 29 -18.20 27.64 16.71
C LYS A 29 -19.58 28.29 16.64
N GLN A 30 -20.33 28.05 15.57
CA GLN A 30 -21.66 28.63 15.43
C GLN A 30 -22.58 28.19 16.58
N ARG A 31 -22.53 26.90 16.94
CA ARG A 31 -23.26 26.37 18.11
C ARG A 31 -22.83 27.03 19.42
N ALA A 32 -21.54 27.30 19.59
CA ALA A 32 -21.03 28.03 20.76
C ALA A 32 -21.54 29.48 20.78
N TYR A 33 -21.57 30.16 19.64
CA TYR A 33 -22.07 31.54 19.51
C TYR A 33 -23.57 31.63 19.77
N ASP A 34 -24.36 30.67 19.29
CA ASP A 34 -25.80 30.65 19.53
C ASP A 34 -26.10 30.43 21.03
N LYS A 35 -25.30 29.62 21.73
CA LYS A 35 -25.44 29.39 23.18
C LYS A 35 -24.89 30.55 24.01
N VAL A 36 -23.76 31.13 23.60
CA VAL A 36 -23.04 32.20 24.31
C VAL A 36 -22.67 33.31 23.31
N PRO A 37 -23.60 34.24 23.01
CA PRO A 37 -23.37 35.29 22.01
C PRO A 37 -22.16 36.18 22.29
N ARG A 38 -21.75 36.28 23.57
CA ARG A 38 -20.54 37.00 23.99
C ARG A 38 -19.27 36.45 23.34
N LEU A 39 -19.20 35.16 23.04
CA LEU A 39 -18.05 34.54 22.37
C LEU A 39 -17.82 35.14 20.97
N LEU A 40 -18.89 35.42 20.21
CA LEU A 40 -18.78 36.08 18.89
C LEU A 40 -18.24 37.51 19.02
N VAL A 41 -18.66 38.23 20.06
CA VAL A 41 -18.16 39.59 20.34
C VAL A 41 -16.66 39.55 20.66
N LEU A 42 -16.22 38.59 21.49
CA LEU A 42 -14.81 38.42 21.83
C LEU A 42 -13.95 38.03 20.61
N ASP A 43 -14.45 37.17 19.72
CA ASP A 43 -13.76 36.83 18.47
C ASP A 43 -13.58 38.06 17.56
N ASN A 44 -14.62 38.88 17.41
CA ASN A 44 -14.53 40.15 16.65
C ASN A 44 -13.55 41.14 17.28
N LEU A 45 -13.60 41.30 18.61
CA LEU A 45 -12.66 42.16 19.36
C LEU A 45 -11.22 41.68 19.24
N THR A 46 -11.00 40.36 19.21
CA THR A 46 -9.67 39.76 19.00
C THR A 46 -9.11 40.16 17.63
N ILE A 47 -9.92 40.06 16.57
CA ILE A 47 -9.52 40.43 15.20
C ILE A 47 -9.21 41.93 15.14
N GLU A 48 -10.09 42.78 15.66
CA GLU A 48 -9.92 44.24 15.64
C GLU A 48 -8.66 44.68 16.40
N THR A 49 -8.49 44.17 17.62
CA THR A 49 -7.36 44.50 18.50
C THR A 49 -6.04 43.97 17.92
N GLY A 50 -6.06 42.76 17.34
CA GLY A 50 -4.91 42.16 16.66
C GLY A 50 -4.47 42.98 15.43
N LEU A 51 -5.41 43.42 14.60
CA LEU A 51 -5.13 44.30 13.46
C LEU A 51 -4.57 45.65 13.90
N ALA A 52 -5.12 46.24 14.97
CA ALA A 52 -4.61 47.49 15.54
C ALA A 52 -3.17 47.33 16.03
N LEU A 53 -2.87 46.23 16.75
CA LEU A 53 -1.52 45.91 17.21
C LEU A 53 -0.55 45.73 16.04
N ALA A 54 -0.95 45.04 14.97
CA ALA A 54 -0.12 44.85 13.78
C ALA A 54 0.22 46.20 13.10
N ARG A 55 -0.78 47.09 12.96
CA ARG A 55 -0.59 48.44 12.39
C ARG A 55 0.35 49.29 13.23
N LEU A 56 0.16 49.31 14.55
CA LEU A 56 1.03 50.05 15.48
C LEU A 56 2.48 49.52 15.44
N SER A 57 2.65 48.19 15.36
CA SER A 57 3.96 47.55 15.25
C SER A 57 4.66 47.95 13.95
N ALA A 58 3.94 47.94 12.82
CA ALA A 58 4.46 48.37 11.53
C ALA A 58 4.84 49.87 11.50
N ALA A 59 4.05 50.70 12.17
CA ALA A 59 4.30 52.14 12.33
C ALA A 59 5.39 52.46 13.36
N ARG A 60 5.98 51.46 14.04
CA ARG A 60 6.95 51.63 15.14
C ARG A 60 6.43 52.56 16.24
N ALA A 61 5.16 52.40 16.59
CA ALA A 61 4.52 53.13 17.68
C ALA A 61 5.25 52.88 19.02
N PRO A 62 5.15 53.81 19.98
CA PRO A 62 5.81 53.66 21.28
C PRO A 62 5.30 52.42 22.05
N GLU A 63 6.19 51.80 22.82
CA GLU A 63 5.97 50.49 23.46
C GLU A 63 4.77 50.46 24.41
N ASN A 64 4.41 51.61 25.01
CA ASN A 64 3.23 51.71 25.87
C ASN A 64 1.92 51.39 25.12
N LEU A 65 1.76 51.85 23.89
CA LEU A 65 0.57 51.57 23.06
C LEU A 65 0.55 50.11 22.60
N LEU A 66 1.71 49.52 22.31
CA LEU A 66 1.83 48.11 21.97
C LEU A 66 1.48 47.22 23.16
N ALA A 67 2.00 47.56 24.35
CA ALA A 67 1.72 46.87 25.60
C ALA A 67 0.23 46.93 25.96
N GLU A 68 -0.42 48.08 25.79
CA GLU A 68 -1.86 48.23 26.00
C GLU A 68 -2.67 47.26 25.13
N LYS A 69 -2.35 47.15 23.84
CA LYS A 69 -3.05 46.24 22.93
C LYS A 69 -2.76 44.76 23.22
N ARG A 70 -1.53 44.41 23.65
CA ARG A 70 -1.20 43.05 24.11
C ARG A 70 -1.99 42.67 25.37
N ALA A 71 -2.06 43.57 26.36
CA ALA A 71 -2.84 43.36 27.58
C ALA A 71 -4.34 43.22 27.27
N ALA A 72 -4.86 44.00 26.31
CA ALA A 72 -6.24 43.85 25.86
C ALA A 72 -6.52 42.47 25.22
N LEU A 73 -5.59 41.95 24.40
CA LEU A 73 -5.70 40.59 23.84
C LEU A 73 -5.70 39.52 24.94
N GLU A 74 -4.83 39.65 25.94
CA GLU A 74 -4.76 38.73 27.09
C GLU A 74 -6.05 38.76 27.93
N ALA A 75 -6.63 39.95 28.13
CA ALA A 75 -7.94 40.11 28.78
C ALA A 75 -9.08 39.44 27.99
N ILE A 76 -9.06 39.54 26.67
CA ILE A 76 -10.05 38.87 25.79
C ILE A 76 -9.90 37.35 25.88
N GLU A 77 -8.67 36.83 25.87
CA GLU A 77 -8.44 35.39 25.97
C GLU A 77 -8.85 34.80 27.33
N THR A 78 -8.60 35.53 28.42
CA THR A 78 -9.04 35.13 29.77
C THR A 78 -10.56 35.13 29.89
N GLU A 79 -11.25 36.15 29.37
CA GLU A 79 -12.72 36.17 29.33
C GLU A 79 -13.27 35.01 28.48
N ARG A 80 -12.68 34.76 27.29
CA ARG A 80 -13.07 33.65 26.41
C ARG A 80 -12.94 32.30 27.10
N ALA A 81 -11.81 32.06 27.79
CA ALA A 81 -11.56 30.81 28.50
C ALA A 81 -12.56 30.59 29.65
N ALA A 82 -12.89 31.64 30.41
CA ALA A 82 -13.90 31.58 31.46
C ALA A 82 -15.28 31.21 30.91
N LEU A 83 -15.72 31.88 29.83
CA LEU A 83 -17.01 31.61 29.21
C LEU A 83 -17.12 30.20 28.63
N LEU A 84 -16.05 29.66 28.04
CA LEU A 84 -16.00 28.28 27.57
C LEU A 84 -16.16 27.30 28.74
N ALA A 85 -15.39 27.49 29.82
CA ALA A 85 -15.42 26.63 31.00
C ALA A 85 -16.78 26.66 31.72
N GLU A 86 -17.35 27.84 31.94
CA GLU A 86 -18.68 28.03 32.57
C GLU A 86 -19.79 27.33 31.79
N ASN A 87 -19.66 27.25 30.47
CA ASN A 87 -20.67 26.64 29.59
C ASN A 87 -20.38 25.18 29.23
N GLY A 88 -19.36 24.57 29.84
CA GLY A 88 -19.00 23.17 29.67
C GLY A 88 -18.32 22.83 28.34
N PHE A 89 -17.72 23.82 27.67
CA PHE A 89 -16.93 23.61 26.46
C PHE A 89 -15.46 23.36 26.80
N ALA A 90 -14.79 22.52 26.00
CA ALA A 90 -13.35 22.35 26.09
C ALA A 90 -12.61 23.63 25.66
N ALA A 91 -11.37 23.82 26.14
CA ALA A 91 -10.58 25.02 25.86
C ALA A 91 -10.23 25.18 24.36
N ASP A 92 -10.10 24.06 23.65
CA ASP A 92 -9.81 23.96 22.22
C ASP A 92 -11.07 23.76 21.36
N PHE A 93 -12.27 23.82 21.95
CA PHE A 93 -13.53 23.53 21.26
C PHE A 93 -13.79 24.37 20.00
N LEU A 94 -13.25 25.60 19.97
CA LEU A 94 -13.37 26.51 18.83
C LEU A 94 -12.31 26.26 17.75
N GLN A 95 -11.41 25.30 17.92
CA GLN A 95 -10.30 25.05 17.00
C GLN A 95 -10.57 23.83 16.12
N PRO A 96 -10.09 23.83 14.86
CA PRO A 96 -10.16 22.64 14.02
C PRO A 96 -9.26 21.53 14.55
N HIS A 97 -9.84 20.36 14.78
CA HIS A 97 -9.12 19.14 15.14
C HIS A 97 -8.74 18.36 13.88
N PHE A 98 -7.50 18.50 13.45
CA PHE A 98 -6.97 17.78 12.29
C PHE A 98 -6.66 16.32 12.63
N HIS A 99 -6.82 15.45 11.64
CA HIS A 99 -6.63 14.01 11.79
C HIS A 99 -5.15 13.65 11.95
N CYS A 100 -4.27 14.23 11.14
CA CYS A 100 -2.83 14.07 11.28
C CYS A 100 -2.23 15.16 12.16
N ARG A 101 -1.73 14.80 13.35
CA ARG A 101 -1.02 15.73 14.25
C ARG A 101 0.29 16.30 13.69
N PHE A 102 0.89 15.66 12.68
CA PHE A 102 2.21 16.04 12.15
C PHE A 102 2.11 17.08 11.04
N CYS A 103 1.27 16.83 10.04
CA CYS A 103 1.08 17.77 8.93
C CYS A 103 -0.20 18.60 9.05
N GLN A 104 -1.04 18.36 10.07
CA GLN A 104 -2.35 18.99 10.21
C GLN A 104 -3.21 18.82 8.94
N ASP A 105 -3.18 17.63 8.35
CA ASP A 105 -3.86 17.29 7.09
C ASP A 105 -3.47 18.18 5.89
N THR A 106 -2.24 18.71 5.87
CA THR A 106 -1.68 19.38 4.68
C THR A 106 -1.00 18.39 3.73
N GLY A 107 -0.62 17.21 4.23
CA GLY A 107 0.07 16.16 3.47
C GLY A 107 1.59 16.33 3.37
N SER A 108 2.15 17.43 3.88
CA SER A 108 3.57 17.77 3.76
C SER A 108 4.18 18.11 5.12
N THR A 109 5.47 17.85 5.27
CA THR A 109 6.30 18.24 6.42
C THR A 109 7.57 18.94 5.92
N ALA A 110 8.39 19.50 6.83
CA ALA A 110 9.67 20.12 6.46
C ALA A 110 10.62 19.16 5.73
N ASN A 111 10.48 17.84 5.97
CA ASN A 111 11.32 16.79 5.40
C ASN A 111 10.70 16.12 4.15
N GLY A 112 9.65 16.70 3.57
CA GLY A 112 8.96 16.15 2.41
C GLY A 112 7.56 15.61 2.73
N LEU A 113 7.15 14.54 2.04
CA LEU A 113 5.79 13.98 2.16
C LEU A 113 5.53 13.46 3.58
N CYS A 114 4.35 13.73 4.13
CA CYS A 114 4.00 13.23 5.45
C CYS A 114 3.69 11.72 5.40
N GLY A 115 4.09 10.98 6.44
CA GLY A 115 3.78 9.55 6.58
C GLY A 115 2.27 9.22 6.50
N CYS A 116 1.39 10.16 6.87
CA CYS A 116 -0.07 9.95 6.74
C CYS A 116 -0.55 9.84 5.27
N VAL A 117 0.21 10.41 4.32
CA VAL A 117 -0.05 10.26 2.90
C VAL A 117 0.46 8.90 2.43
N GLU A 118 1.65 8.49 2.88
CA GLU A 118 2.21 7.17 2.57
C GLU A 118 1.29 6.05 3.06
N GLU A 119 0.73 6.17 4.27
CA GLU A 119 -0.27 5.23 4.81
C GLU A 119 -1.52 5.13 3.92
N ARG A 120 -2.02 6.25 3.40
CA ARG A 120 -3.16 6.27 2.47
C ARG A 120 -2.81 5.64 1.13
N ILE A 121 -1.61 5.91 0.60
CA ILE A 121 -1.11 5.24 -0.61
C ILE A 121 -1.06 3.73 -0.41
N ARG A 122 -0.55 3.27 0.75
CA ARG A 122 -0.52 1.84 1.11
C ARG A 122 -1.94 1.26 1.21
N ALA A 123 -2.88 1.99 1.81
CA ALA A 123 -4.28 1.57 1.90
C ALA A 123 -4.94 1.44 0.52
N LEU A 124 -4.74 2.42 -0.36
CA LEU A 124 -5.22 2.38 -1.75
C LEU A 124 -4.63 1.20 -2.52
N ARG A 125 -3.32 0.95 -2.38
CA ARG A 125 -2.68 -0.23 -2.98
C ARG A 125 -3.26 -1.54 -2.47
N ARG A 126 -3.44 -1.66 -1.16
CA ARG A 126 -4.08 -2.83 -0.57
C ARG A 126 -5.49 -3.03 -1.12
N GLN A 127 -6.26 -1.94 -1.27
CA GLN A 127 -7.60 -2.00 -1.84
C GLN A 127 -7.60 -2.43 -3.31
N GLU A 128 -6.67 -1.91 -4.14
CA GLU A 128 -6.49 -2.38 -5.51
C GLU A 128 -6.20 -3.88 -5.54
N LEU A 129 -5.28 -4.32 -4.67
CA LEU A 129 -4.86 -5.72 -4.61
C LEU A 129 -6.00 -6.63 -4.13
N LEU A 130 -6.80 -6.20 -3.15
CA LEU A 130 -8.01 -6.90 -2.70
C LEU A 130 -9.08 -7.00 -3.80
N GLY A 131 -9.14 -6.03 -4.71
CA GLY A 131 -10.07 -6.05 -5.84
C GLY A 131 -9.74 -7.09 -6.91
N VAL A 132 -8.49 -7.56 -6.97
CA VAL A 132 -8.00 -8.51 -7.98
C VAL A 132 -7.50 -9.83 -7.40
N ALA A 133 -7.29 -9.92 -6.08
CA ALA A 133 -6.74 -11.08 -5.41
C ALA A 133 -7.41 -11.32 -4.04
N PRO A 134 -7.61 -12.59 -3.64
CA PRO A 134 -8.23 -12.95 -2.37
C PRO A 134 -7.23 -12.85 -1.19
N LEU A 135 -6.60 -11.69 -0.98
CA LEU A 135 -5.60 -11.49 0.10
C LEU A 135 -6.17 -11.75 1.49
N SER A 136 -7.47 -11.51 1.70
CA SER A 136 -8.13 -11.82 2.97
C SER A 136 -8.28 -13.32 3.22
N GLU A 137 -8.16 -14.15 2.18
CA GLU A 137 -8.26 -15.61 2.27
C GLU A 137 -6.88 -16.29 2.23
N CYS A 138 -5.84 -15.59 1.75
CA CYS A 138 -4.48 -16.11 1.68
C CYS A 138 -3.59 -15.50 2.78
N ARG A 139 -3.40 -16.23 3.89
CA ARG A 139 -2.46 -15.87 4.96
C ARG A 139 -1.51 -17.03 5.26
N PHE A 140 -0.38 -16.73 5.90
CA PHE A 140 0.50 -17.80 6.38
C PHE A 140 -0.16 -18.66 7.46
N ASP A 141 -1.06 -18.10 8.27
CA ASP A 141 -1.67 -18.80 9.41
C ASP A 141 -2.74 -19.80 9.01
N ASN A 142 -3.34 -19.63 7.82
CA ASN A 142 -4.34 -20.56 7.29
C ASN A 142 -3.79 -21.47 6.18
N PHE A 143 -2.46 -21.53 6.04
CA PHE A 143 -1.80 -22.50 5.17
C PHE A 143 -1.65 -23.85 5.89
N ASP A 144 -2.58 -24.76 5.64
CA ASP A 144 -2.64 -26.05 6.35
C ASP A 144 -1.72 -27.11 5.74
N LEU A 145 -0.62 -27.39 6.43
CA LEU A 145 0.36 -28.42 6.07
C LEU A 145 -0.19 -29.86 6.21
N LEU A 146 -1.23 -30.08 7.03
CA LEU A 146 -1.79 -31.42 7.23
C LEU A 146 -2.46 -31.96 5.97
N ARG A 147 -2.89 -31.06 5.07
CA ARG A 147 -3.46 -31.40 3.76
C ARG A 147 -2.47 -32.10 2.82
N TYR A 148 -1.17 -31.97 3.08
CA TYR A 148 -0.14 -32.64 2.28
C TYR A 148 0.20 -34.01 2.92
N PRO A 149 0.35 -35.07 2.10
CA PRO A 149 0.71 -36.38 2.61
C PRO A 149 2.14 -36.38 3.15
N ASP A 150 2.33 -37.11 4.23
CA ASP A 150 3.64 -37.30 4.89
C ASP A 150 4.28 -38.63 4.51
N ILE A 151 4.09 -39.02 3.25
CA ILE A 151 4.56 -40.30 2.71
C ILE A 151 5.71 -40.00 1.77
N ILE A 152 6.84 -40.68 1.99
CA ILE A 152 7.99 -40.62 1.10
C ILE A 152 7.76 -41.61 -0.04
N THR A 153 7.67 -41.10 -1.27
CA THR A 153 7.53 -41.93 -2.48
C THR A 153 8.88 -42.03 -3.20
N PRO A 154 9.47 -43.24 -3.37
CA PRO A 154 10.68 -43.43 -4.17
C PRO A 154 10.51 -42.87 -5.60
N PRO A 155 11.54 -42.24 -6.20
CA PRO A 155 12.93 -42.15 -5.76
C PRO A 155 13.23 -40.97 -4.80
N ARG A 156 12.20 -40.30 -4.27
CA ARG A 156 12.38 -39.10 -3.44
C ARG A 156 12.84 -39.46 -2.03
N ARG A 157 13.49 -38.50 -1.37
CA ARG A 157 13.99 -38.62 0.02
C ARG A 157 13.15 -37.88 1.05
N THR A 158 12.25 -37.01 0.62
CA THR A 158 11.41 -36.16 1.48
C THR A 158 9.93 -36.32 1.13
N SER A 159 9.06 -36.14 2.12
CA SER A 159 7.61 -36.17 1.91
C SER A 159 7.13 -34.83 1.29
N PRO A 160 5.99 -34.82 0.56
CA PRO A 160 5.38 -33.57 0.12
C PRO A 160 5.16 -32.58 1.27
N ARG A 161 4.68 -33.06 2.43
CA ARG A 161 4.50 -32.21 3.62
C ARG A 161 5.79 -31.54 4.10
N GLU A 162 6.89 -32.28 4.12
CA GLU A 162 8.19 -31.75 4.54
C GLU A 162 8.69 -30.65 3.58
N VAL A 163 8.59 -30.89 2.26
CA VAL A 163 8.93 -29.86 1.24
C VAL A 163 8.06 -28.61 1.39
N MET A 164 6.76 -28.79 1.59
CA MET A 164 5.83 -27.68 1.74
C MET A 164 6.04 -26.91 3.05
N ARG A 165 6.49 -27.58 4.12
CA ARG A 165 6.92 -26.92 5.37
C ARG A 165 8.15 -26.04 5.12
N SER A 166 9.18 -26.56 4.45
CA SER A 166 10.36 -25.76 4.07
C SER A 166 9.99 -24.56 3.20
N ASN A 167 9.09 -24.74 2.22
CA ASN A 167 8.60 -23.64 1.40
C ASN A 167 7.84 -22.60 2.23
N LEU A 168 6.99 -23.02 3.16
CA LEU A 168 6.25 -22.11 4.05
C LEU A 168 7.21 -21.29 4.92
N ASP A 169 8.20 -21.95 5.52
CA ASP A 169 9.18 -21.30 6.39
C ASP A 169 10.06 -20.33 5.60
N TYR A 170 10.49 -20.71 4.39
CA TYR A 170 11.20 -19.81 3.47
C TYR A 170 10.34 -18.58 3.14
N CYS A 171 9.08 -18.78 2.75
CA CYS A 171 8.18 -17.66 2.39
C CYS A 171 7.92 -16.71 3.57
N ARG A 172 7.81 -17.23 4.80
CA ARG A 172 7.69 -16.41 6.01
C ARG A 172 8.94 -15.56 6.22
N GLN A 173 10.11 -16.19 6.23
CA GLN A 173 11.39 -15.49 6.40
C GLN A 173 11.63 -14.46 5.29
N TYR A 174 11.28 -14.80 4.04
CA TYR A 174 11.35 -13.90 2.90
C TYR A 174 10.46 -12.67 3.09
N ALA A 175 9.22 -12.85 3.54
CA ALA A 175 8.28 -11.75 3.75
C ALA A 175 8.68 -10.84 4.92
N ASP A 176 9.15 -11.44 6.03
CA ASP A 176 9.57 -10.71 7.24
C ASP A 176 10.84 -9.91 7.02
N ASN A 177 11.74 -10.40 6.15
CA ASN A 177 13.01 -9.76 5.83
C ASN A 177 13.05 -9.09 4.45
N PHE A 178 11.91 -9.00 3.75
CA PHE A 178 11.79 -8.36 2.45
C PHE A 178 12.47 -6.98 2.39
N GLY A 179 13.23 -6.77 1.32
CA GLY A 179 13.96 -5.55 0.98
C GLY A 179 14.40 -5.58 -0.50
N ALA A 180 15.11 -4.55 -0.94
CA ALA A 180 15.54 -4.43 -2.34
C ALA A 180 16.49 -5.55 -2.79
N ASP A 181 17.30 -6.10 -1.87
CA ASP A 181 18.30 -7.13 -2.20
C ASP A 181 17.73 -8.56 -2.17
N CYS A 182 16.43 -8.73 -1.91
CA CYS A 182 15.82 -10.04 -1.87
C CYS A 182 15.83 -10.70 -3.26
N PRO A 183 16.12 -12.02 -3.34
CA PRO A 183 16.11 -12.71 -4.62
C PRO A 183 14.71 -12.77 -5.22
N SER A 184 14.64 -12.91 -6.55
CA SER A 184 13.40 -13.32 -7.21
C SER A 184 13.12 -14.80 -6.92
N VAL A 185 11.85 -15.17 -6.86
CA VAL A 185 11.41 -16.52 -6.47
C VAL A 185 10.58 -17.12 -7.61
N PHE A 186 10.90 -18.34 -8.02
CA PHE A 186 10.13 -19.11 -8.99
C PHE A 186 9.42 -20.27 -8.29
N MET A 187 8.12 -20.11 -8.04
CA MET A 187 7.26 -21.12 -7.44
C MET A 187 6.69 -22.04 -8.52
N THR A 188 7.08 -23.31 -8.53
CA THR A 188 6.67 -24.26 -9.57
C THR A 188 6.10 -25.56 -9.01
N GLY A 189 5.04 -26.06 -9.63
CA GLY A 189 4.39 -27.31 -9.24
C GLY A 189 3.02 -27.45 -9.89
N ASN A 190 2.34 -28.57 -9.69
CA ASN A 190 0.99 -28.78 -10.24
C ASN A 190 -0.03 -27.74 -9.72
N THR A 191 -1.17 -27.69 -10.39
CA THR A 191 -2.30 -26.84 -9.97
C THR A 191 -2.80 -27.23 -8.57
N GLY A 192 -3.38 -26.27 -7.85
CA GLY A 192 -4.01 -26.52 -6.56
C GLY A 192 -3.07 -26.81 -5.38
N LEU A 193 -1.75 -26.64 -5.53
CA LEU A 193 -0.78 -26.91 -4.47
C LEU A 193 -0.49 -25.71 -3.54
N GLY A 194 -1.15 -24.56 -3.74
CA GLY A 194 -1.00 -23.39 -2.87
C GLY A 194 0.10 -22.38 -3.27
N LYS A 195 0.57 -22.40 -4.52
CA LYS A 195 1.55 -21.41 -5.04
C LYS A 195 1.06 -19.97 -4.88
N THR A 196 -0.10 -19.67 -5.46
CA THR A 196 -0.75 -18.36 -5.36
C THR A 196 -1.04 -17.99 -3.90
N HIS A 197 -1.40 -18.96 -3.05
CA HIS A 197 -1.66 -18.72 -1.63
C HIS A 197 -0.40 -18.21 -0.90
N LEU A 198 0.74 -18.87 -1.08
CA LEU A 198 1.99 -18.42 -0.45
C LEU A 198 2.50 -17.11 -1.06
N ALA A 199 2.37 -16.92 -2.38
CA ALA A 199 2.70 -15.66 -3.03
C ALA A 199 1.87 -14.48 -2.46
N LEU A 200 0.55 -14.65 -2.34
CA LEU A 200 -0.34 -13.64 -1.75
C LEU A 200 -0.13 -13.46 -0.25
N SER A 201 0.26 -14.51 0.48
CA SER A 201 0.64 -14.39 1.89
C SER A 201 1.88 -13.50 2.06
N ILE A 202 2.89 -13.66 1.19
CA ILE A 202 4.04 -12.75 1.13
C ILE A 202 3.56 -11.33 0.82
N ALA A 203 2.71 -11.14 -0.20
CA ALA A 203 2.19 -9.82 -0.55
C ALA A 203 1.54 -9.10 0.64
N GLY A 204 0.71 -9.81 1.42
CA GLY A 204 0.03 -9.25 2.58
C GLY A 204 1.00 -8.70 3.63
N VAL A 205 2.04 -9.46 3.95
CA VAL A 205 3.07 -9.06 4.92
C VAL A 205 3.93 -7.92 4.36
N VAL A 206 4.39 -8.02 3.12
CA VAL A 206 5.23 -7.00 2.46
C VAL A 206 4.50 -5.66 2.33
N LEU A 207 3.20 -5.68 1.96
CA LEU A 207 2.35 -4.49 1.96
C LEU A 207 2.20 -3.91 3.36
N ALA A 208 2.05 -4.73 4.40
CA ALA A 208 1.93 -4.27 5.78
C ALA A 208 3.22 -3.60 6.28
N ARG A 209 4.39 -4.05 5.79
CA ARG A 209 5.70 -3.43 6.05
C ARG A 209 5.95 -2.15 5.24
N GLY A 210 5.04 -1.80 4.34
CA GLY A 210 5.00 -0.50 3.67
C GLY A 210 5.61 -0.46 2.28
N PHE A 211 6.03 -1.60 1.74
CA PHE A 211 6.50 -1.72 0.36
C PHE A 211 5.34 -1.78 -0.64
N ASN A 212 5.62 -1.36 -1.87
CA ASN A 212 4.69 -1.39 -2.98
C ASN A 212 4.69 -2.77 -3.67
N VAL A 213 3.56 -3.48 -3.58
CA VAL A 213 3.35 -4.78 -4.21
C VAL A 213 2.37 -4.66 -5.37
N LEU A 214 2.75 -5.22 -6.53
CA LEU A 214 1.86 -5.41 -7.67
C LEU A 214 1.63 -6.90 -7.87
N TYR A 215 0.37 -7.34 -7.85
CA TYR A 215 -0.04 -8.69 -8.24
C TYR A 215 -0.89 -8.62 -9.50
N VAL A 216 -0.56 -9.49 -10.45
CA VAL A 216 -1.32 -9.68 -11.69
C VAL A 216 -1.21 -11.14 -12.13
N SER A 217 -2.28 -11.68 -12.74
CA SER A 217 -2.14 -12.92 -13.50
C SER A 217 -1.39 -12.65 -14.79
N SER A 218 -0.55 -13.59 -15.22
CA SER A 218 0.22 -13.52 -16.46
C SER A 218 -0.72 -13.32 -17.66
N GLN A 219 -1.80 -14.11 -17.74
CA GLN A 219 -2.78 -14.01 -18.81
C GLN A 219 -3.45 -12.64 -18.90
N SER A 220 -3.88 -12.06 -17.77
CA SER A 220 -4.51 -10.74 -17.76
C SER A 220 -3.51 -9.64 -18.08
N ALA A 221 -2.31 -9.67 -17.50
CA ALA A 221 -1.27 -8.66 -17.73
C ALA A 221 -0.87 -8.58 -19.21
N PHE A 222 -0.54 -9.72 -19.82
CA PHE A 222 -0.13 -9.75 -21.22
C PHE A 222 -1.29 -9.53 -22.18
N GLY A 223 -2.51 -9.93 -21.83
CA GLY A 223 -3.70 -9.59 -22.61
C GLY A 223 -3.99 -8.08 -22.66
N VAL A 224 -3.71 -7.34 -21.58
CA VAL A 224 -3.79 -5.86 -21.56
C VAL A 224 -2.65 -5.27 -22.37
N ILE A 225 -1.39 -5.69 -22.14
CA ILE A 225 -0.21 -5.22 -22.88
C ILE A 225 -0.37 -5.41 -24.40
N GLU A 226 -1.00 -6.50 -24.84
CA GLU A 226 -1.25 -6.74 -26.26
C GLU A 226 -2.25 -5.75 -26.88
N LYS A 227 -3.32 -5.43 -26.15
CA LYS A 227 -4.33 -4.44 -26.58
C LYS A 227 -3.74 -3.03 -26.63
N ASP A 228 -2.93 -2.73 -25.62
CA ASP A 228 -2.28 -1.44 -25.39
C ASP A 228 -1.14 -1.14 -26.38
N ARG A 229 -0.75 -2.12 -27.22
CA ARG A 229 0.35 -2.02 -28.19
C ARG A 229 0.25 -0.80 -29.13
N PHE A 230 -0.96 -0.33 -29.43
CA PHE A 230 -1.22 0.72 -30.43
C PHE A 230 -1.69 2.07 -29.84
N ASP A 231 -2.01 2.11 -28.53
CA ASP A 231 -2.65 3.27 -27.87
C ASP A 231 -1.70 3.96 -26.85
N ASP A 232 -0.44 4.22 -27.23
CA ASP A 232 0.62 4.75 -26.33
C ASP A 232 0.90 3.86 -25.08
N GLY A 233 0.41 2.62 -25.10
CA GLY A 233 0.18 1.77 -23.94
C GLY A 233 1.38 0.93 -23.49
N GLY A 234 2.47 1.63 -23.13
CA GLY A 234 3.57 1.05 -22.36
C GLY A 234 3.30 0.98 -20.84
N GLU A 235 2.16 1.51 -20.37
CA GLU A 235 1.95 1.83 -18.95
C GLU A 235 1.89 0.59 -18.05
N THR A 236 1.19 -0.46 -18.47
CA THR A 236 1.06 -1.70 -17.69
C THR A 236 2.42 -2.38 -17.51
N LEU A 237 3.18 -2.50 -18.59
CA LEU A 237 4.52 -3.09 -18.55
C LEU A 237 5.50 -2.23 -17.74
N GLN A 238 5.40 -0.90 -17.83
CA GLN A 238 6.22 0.00 -17.02
C GLN A 238 5.90 -0.14 -15.52
N ALA A 239 4.63 -0.21 -15.14
CA ALA A 239 4.23 -0.43 -13.76
C ALA A 239 4.78 -1.77 -13.21
N MET A 240 4.78 -2.82 -14.04
CA MET A 240 5.39 -4.10 -13.69
C MET A 240 6.91 -4.02 -13.54
N LEU A 241 7.60 -3.22 -14.37
CA LEU A 241 9.05 -2.98 -14.24
C LEU A 241 9.40 -2.18 -12.97
N GLU A 242 8.55 -1.24 -12.57
CA GLU A 242 8.82 -0.32 -11.46
C GLU A 242 8.40 -0.82 -10.08
N ALA A 243 7.55 -1.86 -10.00
CA ALA A 243 7.09 -2.41 -8.72
C ALA A 243 8.27 -2.88 -7.84
N GLU A 244 8.19 -2.62 -6.53
CA GLU A 244 9.20 -3.07 -5.56
C GLU A 244 9.11 -4.59 -5.37
N LEU A 245 7.89 -5.11 -5.25
CA LEU A 245 7.58 -6.53 -5.42
C LEU A 245 6.57 -6.71 -6.56
N LEU A 246 6.93 -7.52 -7.54
CA LEU A 246 5.99 -8.00 -8.55
C LEU A 246 5.62 -9.46 -8.25
N ILE A 247 4.34 -9.78 -8.27
CA ILE A 247 3.84 -11.15 -8.31
C ILE A 247 3.19 -11.37 -9.67
N LEU A 248 3.80 -12.24 -10.46
CA LEU A 248 3.30 -12.66 -11.76
C LEU A 248 2.74 -14.08 -11.62
N ASP A 249 1.43 -14.17 -11.46
CA ASP A 249 0.74 -15.41 -11.16
C ASP A 249 0.41 -16.21 -12.43
N ASP A 250 0.50 -17.54 -12.36
CA ASP A 250 0.20 -18.49 -13.43
C ASP A 250 0.94 -18.19 -14.75
N LEU A 251 2.24 -17.88 -14.67
CA LEU A 251 3.12 -17.79 -15.82
C LEU A 251 3.14 -19.12 -16.58
N GLY A 252 2.84 -19.08 -17.87
CA GLY A 252 2.74 -20.27 -18.71
C GLY A 252 1.34 -20.51 -19.27
N THR A 253 0.39 -19.61 -18.99
CA THR A 253 -1.01 -19.71 -19.41
C THR A 253 -1.41 -18.68 -20.46
N GLU A 254 -0.65 -17.60 -20.57
CA GLU A 254 -0.85 -16.52 -21.52
C GLU A 254 -0.76 -16.97 -22.99
N TYR A 255 -1.48 -16.27 -23.87
CA TYR A 255 -1.38 -16.48 -25.30
C TYR A 255 -0.09 -15.85 -25.83
N LEU A 256 0.74 -16.64 -26.50
CA LEU A 256 2.05 -16.18 -26.96
C LEU A 256 2.01 -15.69 -28.40
N THR A 257 2.19 -14.38 -28.55
CA THR A 257 2.56 -13.75 -29.82
C THR A 257 4.04 -13.33 -29.78
N PRO A 258 4.70 -13.11 -30.94
CA PRO A 258 6.09 -12.64 -30.94
C PRO A 258 6.31 -11.38 -30.10
N TYR A 259 5.31 -10.49 -30.06
CA TYR A 259 5.32 -9.30 -29.23
C TYR A 259 5.28 -9.66 -27.73
N ILE A 260 4.33 -10.50 -27.30
CA ILE A 260 4.25 -10.92 -25.89
C ILE A 260 5.51 -11.67 -25.45
N SER A 261 6.08 -12.55 -26.28
CA SER A 261 7.35 -13.21 -25.97
C SER A 261 8.49 -12.20 -25.75
N SER A 262 8.53 -11.12 -26.54
CA SER A 262 9.50 -10.03 -26.35
C SER A 262 9.26 -9.24 -25.07
N CYS A 263 8.00 -8.99 -24.71
CA CYS A 263 7.62 -8.31 -23.48
C CYS A 263 7.97 -9.14 -22.24
N ILE A 264 7.71 -10.45 -22.26
CA ILE A 264 8.08 -11.38 -21.17
C ILE A 264 9.60 -11.37 -20.98
N TYR A 265 10.36 -11.50 -22.07
CA TYR A 265 11.82 -11.45 -21.99
C TYR A 265 12.30 -10.13 -21.39
N ARG A 266 11.79 -8.99 -21.87
CA ARG A 266 12.13 -7.66 -21.35
C ARG A 266 11.81 -7.54 -19.86
N LEU A 267 10.61 -7.96 -19.45
CA LEU A 267 10.18 -7.91 -18.05
C LEU A 267 11.13 -8.71 -17.14
N VAL A 268 11.39 -9.97 -17.50
CA VAL A 268 12.23 -10.87 -16.71
C VAL A 268 13.67 -10.35 -16.65
N ASP A 269 14.25 -10.01 -17.80
CA ASP A 269 15.64 -9.58 -17.91
C ASP A 269 15.89 -8.24 -17.19
N THR A 270 15.03 -7.23 -17.40
CA THR A 270 15.17 -5.93 -16.76
C THR A 270 15.03 -6.04 -15.24
N ARG A 271 14.04 -6.78 -14.73
CA ARG A 271 13.84 -6.89 -13.28
C ARG A 271 14.96 -7.66 -12.59
N LEU A 272 15.42 -8.77 -13.17
CA LEU A 272 16.54 -9.53 -12.62
C LEU A 272 17.84 -8.71 -12.63
N THR A 273 18.15 -8.04 -13.74
CA THR A 273 19.35 -7.20 -13.87
C THR A 273 19.33 -6.00 -12.91
N ALA A 274 18.13 -5.46 -12.64
CA ALA A 274 17.95 -4.37 -11.68
C ALA A 274 17.82 -4.84 -10.23
N HIS A 275 18.02 -6.14 -9.94
CA HIS A 275 17.79 -6.74 -8.62
C HIS A 275 16.43 -6.37 -8.02
N ARG A 276 15.37 -6.40 -8.83
CA ARG A 276 14.01 -6.09 -8.39
C ARG A 276 13.26 -7.39 -8.06
N PRO A 277 12.91 -7.63 -6.78
CA PRO A 277 12.27 -8.87 -6.37
C PRO A 277 11.00 -9.18 -7.17
N THR A 278 10.92 -10.40 -7.69
CA THR A 278 9.76 -10.89 -8.44
C THR A 278 9.41 -12.29 -8.02
N ILE A 279 8.14 -12.54 -7.69
CA ILE A 279 7.61 -13.87 -7.45
C ILE A 279 6.85 -14.31 -8.69
N TYR A 280 7.30 -15.39 -9.29
CA TYR A 280 6.62 -16.04 -10.41
C TYR A 280 5.95 -17.31 -9.88
N THR A 281 4.70 -17.55 -10.26
CA THR A 281 4.08 -18.86 -10.06
C THR A 281 3.86 -19.53 -11.41
N SER A 282 4.08 -20.84 -11.49
CA SER A 282 3.91 -21.58 -12.75
C SER A 282 3.55 -23.04 -12.53
N ASN A 283 2.83 -23.61 -13.50
CA ASN A 283 2.63 -25.06 -13.60
C ASN A 283 3.75 -25.76 -14.39
N ILE A 284 4.69 -25.01 -14.97
CA ILE A 284 5.80 -25.55 -15.76
C ILE A 284 6.94 -25.95 -14.81
N GLN A 285 7.18 -27.26 -14.72
CA GLN A 285 8.11 -27.84 -13.72
C GLN A 285 9.53 -28.06 -14.22
N THR A 286 9.79 -27.88 -15.52
CA THR A 286 11.11 -28.13 -16.11
C THR A 286 11.58 -26.94 -16.93
N GLN A 287 12.90 -26.70 -16.90
CA GLN A 287 13.52 -25.68 -17.72
C GLN A 287 13.34 -25.99 -19.21
N GLN A 288 13.37 -27.26 -19.63
CA GLN A 288 13.17 -27.63 -21.03
C GLN A 288 11.80 -27.19 -21.54
N THR A 289 10.74 -27.39 -20.76
CA THR A 289 9.39 -26.96 -21.13
C THR A 289 9.26 -25.43 -21.15
N LEU A 290 9.91 -24.71 -20.23
CA LEU A 290 9.98 -23.24 -20.29
C LEU A 290 10.72 -22.75 -21.52
N ASN A 291 11.86 -23.37 -21.86
CA ASN A 291 12.66 -23.01 -23.03
C ASN A 291 11.86 -23.18 -24.31
N ALA A 292 11.14 -24.30 -24.43
CA ALA A 292 10.28 -24.59 -25.58
C ALA A 292 9.10 -23.63 -25.69
N ARG A 293 8.56 -23.16 -24.55
CA ARG A 293 7.44 -22.22 -24.54
C ARG A 293 7.88 -20.79 -24.85
N TYR A 294 8.92 -20.30 -24.19
CA TYR A 294 9.35 -18.90 -24.30
C TYR A 294 10.59 -18.76 -25.18
N THR A 295 11.75 -19.03 -24.60
CA THR A 295 13.07 -19.12 -25.24
C THR A 295 14.04 -19.69 -24.20
N GLU A 296 15.19 -20.20 -24.64
CA GLU A 296 16.29 -20.58 -23.74
C GLU A 296 16.74 -19.43 -22.82
N LYS A 297 16.71 -18.19 -23.31
CA LYS A 297 17.09 -17.02 -22.52
C LYS A 297 16.16 -16.83 -21.32
N VAL A 298 14.83 -16.89 -21.54
CA VAL A 298 13.84 -16.74 -20.46
C VAL A 298 13.95 -17.91 -19.47
N GLY A 299 14.03 -19.14 -19.95
CA GLY A 299 14.15 -20.29 -19.05
C GLY A 299 15.45 -20.31 -18.25
N SER A 300 16.57 -19.90 -18.86
CA SER A 300 17.86 -19.72 -18.16
C SER A 300 17.76 -18.68 -17.04
N ARG A 301 17.16 -17.52 -17.30
CA ARG A 301 16.94 -16.47 -16.28
C ARG A 301 16.07 -16.97 -15.12
N LEU A 302 14.93 -17.61 -15.42
CA LEU A 302 13.98 -18.06 -14.40
C LEU A 302 14.49 -19.23 -13.56
N PHE A 303 15.20 -20.20 -14.16
CA PHE A 303 15.75 -21.35 -13.43
C PHE A 303 17.19 -21.13 -12.90
N GLY A 304 17.92 -20.16 -13.42
CA GLY A 304 19.30 -19.88 -13.06
C GLY A 304 19.46 -18.74 -12.05
N ASP A 305 18.65 -17.69 -12.16
CA ASP A 305 18.81 -16.45 -11.38
C ASP A 305 17.75 -16.28 -10.26
N CYS A 306 16.76 -17.18 -10.17
CA CYS A 306 15.72 -17.15 -9.14
C CYS A 306 15.90 -18.28 -8.12
N GLU A 307 15.44 -18.04 -6.89
CA GLU A 307 15.25 -19.10 -5.91
C GLU A 307 14.06 -19.97 -6.31
N ILE A 308 14.27 -21.27 -6.47
CA ILE A 308 13.23 -22.18 -6.97
C ILE A 308 12.54 -22.90 -5.81
N LEU A 309 11.24 -22.66 -5.65
CA LEU A 309 10.40 -23.39 -4.70
C LEU A 309 9.56 -24.42 -5.43
N TYR A 310 9.84 -25.70 -5.17
CA TYR A 310 9.06 -26.80 -5.74
C TYR A 310 7.85 -27.12 -4.86
N PHE A 311 6.66 -26.92 -5.41
CA PHE A 311 5.40 -27.29 -4.80
C PHE A 311 5.06 -28.72 -5.17
N ARG A 312 4.82 -29.56 -4.15
CA ARG A 312 4.62 -31.00 -4.30
C ARG A 312 3.36 -31.43 -3.55
N GLY A 313 2.64 -32.40 -4.12
CA GLY A 313 1.41 -32.94 -3.55
C GLY A 313 0.39 -33.25 -4.63
N GLU A 314 -0.84 -33.48 -4.18
CA GLU A 314 -2.04 -33.60 -5.02
C GLU A 314 -2.84 -32.30 -4.98
N ASP A 315 -3.71 -32.08 -5.97
CA ASP A 315 -4.55 -30.89 -6.02
C ASP A 315 -5.47 -30.81 -4.79
N LEU A 316 -5.18 -29.85 -3.92
CA LEU A 316 -5.89 -29.68 -2.65
C LEU A 316 -7.36 -29.28 -2.85
N ARG A 317 -7.70 -28.62 -3.96
CA ARG A 317 -9.06 -28.17 -4.28
C ARG A 317 -10.00 -29.36 -4.53
N LEU A 318 -9.44 -30.49 -4.97
CA LEU A 318 -10.19 -31.73 -5.21
C LEU A 318 -10.38 -32.55 -3.94
N THR A 319 -9.49 -32.39 -2.95
CA THR A 319 -9.59 -33.09 -1.66
C THR A 319 -10.75 -32.57 -0.80
N GLU A 320 -11.10 -31.29 -0.88
CA GLU A 320 -12.24 -30.69 -0.16
C GLU A 320 -13.59 -31.31 -0.55
N ARG A 321 -13.77 -31.68 -1.82
CA ARG A 321 -15.01 -32.31 -2.29
C ARG A 321 -15.22 -33.73 -1.80
N ARG A 322 -14.15 -34.45 -1.42
CA ARG A 322 -14.22 -35.84 -0.97
C ARG A 322 -14.51 -36.01 0.53
N ILE A 323 -14.40 -34.95 1.32
CA ILE A 323 -14.69 -34.98 2.77
C ILE A 323 -16.16 -34.59 3.05
N GLY A 324 -16.85 -34.04 2.04
CA GLY A 324 -18.27 -33.67 2.09
C GLY A 324 -19.23 -34.70 1.46
N GLU A 325 -18.72 -35.88 1.07
CA GLU A 325 -19.49 -37.08 0.67
C GLU A 325 -19.34 -38.14 1.76
#